data_AF-A0A3D4X5V3-F1
#
_entry.id   AF-A0A3D4X5V3-F1
#
_cell.length_a   1.000
_cell.length_b   1.000
_cell.length_c   1.000
_cell.angle_alpha   90.00
_cell.angle_beta   90.00
_cell.angle_gamma   90.00
#
_symmetry.space_group_name_H-M   'P 1'
#
loop_
_entity.id
_entity.type
_entity.pdbx_description
1 polymer ?
#
loop_
_entity_poly.entity_id
_entity_poly.type
_entity_poly.pdbx_seq_one_letter_code
_entity_poly.pdbx_strand_id
1 'polypeptide(L)'
;METILQKYPDCKVVCSIGGGGNIGANEALMTATGGTIPEDMGVFATDGTKEQMESLLGDEATRGVIGFEGSYIDVANTVASLYARTLNNEFDESNKIIYRNTNRITTENAQKILEGMQ
;
A
#
# COMPACT_ATOMS: atom_id res chain seq x y z
N MET A 1 15.92 0.71 7.31
CA MET A 1 16.22 -0.63 6.78
C MET A 1 17.73 -0.90 6.74
N GLU A 2 18.53 0.13 6.52
CA GLU A 2 19.98 0.18 6.46
C GLU A 2 20.67 -0.55 7.63
N THR A 3 20.30 -0.26 8.88
CA THR A 3 20.87 -0.95 10.06
C THR A 3 20.51 -2.44 10.10
N ILE A 4 19.35 -2.83 9.56
CA ILE A 4 18.95 -4.24 9.44
C ILE A 4 19.86 -4.92 8.43
N LEU A 5 20.10 -4.34 7.25
CA LEU A 5 21.00 -4.91 6.23
C LEU A 5 22.46 -4.95 6.68
N GLN A 6 22.91 -3.97 7.48
CA GLN A 6 24.25 -4.01 8.09
C GLN A 6 24.43 -5.21 9.04
N LYS A 7 23.36 -5.59 9.76
CA LYS A 7 23.40 -6.70 10.73
C LYS A 7 23.02 -8.06 10.12
N TYR A 8 22.10 -8.05 9.16
CA TYR A 8 21.51 -9.19 8.48
C TYR A 8 21.57 -8.95 6.96
N PRO A 9 22.76 -9.10 6.35
CA PRO A 9 22.98 -8.78 4.93
C PRO A 9 22.22 -9.71 3.97
N ASP A 10 21.71 -10.84 4.48
CA ASP A 10 20.90 -11.81 3.77
C ASP A 10 19.38 -11.58 3.93
N CYS A 11 18.96 -10.48 4.56
CA CYS A 11 17.54 -10.16 4.71
C CYS A 11 16.86 -10.00 3.33
N LYS A 12 15.92 -10.89 3.02
CA LYS A 12 15.23 -10.93 1.73
C LYS A 12 13.84 -10.29 1.74
N VAL A 13 13.07 -10.51 2.80
CA VAL A 13 11.67 -10.11 2.86
C VAL A 13 11.48 -9.08 3.95
N VAL A 14 10.90 -7.93 3.59
CA VAL A 14 10.55 -6.87 4.52
C VAL A 14 9.03 -6.71 4.55
N CYS A 15 8.46 -6.69 5.75
CA CYS A 15 7.07 -6.34 5.96
C CYS A 15 7.02 -5.00 6.69
N SER A 16 6.43 -3.99 6.07
CA SER A 16 6.34 -2.64 6.63
C SER A 16 4.90 -2.19 6.83
N ILE A 17 4.65 -1.39 7.86
CA ILE A 17 3.34 -0.78 8.09
C ILE A 17 3.33 0.62 7.45
N GLY A 18 2.43 0.83 6.50
CA GLY A 18 2.23 2.11 5.82
C GLY A 18 3.17 2.37 4.64
N GLY A 19 2.83 3.38 3.83
CA GLY A 19 3.60 3.77 2.65
C GLY A 19 5.04 4.19 2.93
N GLY A 20 5.26 5.02 3.96
CA GLY A 20 6.62 5.49 4.27
C GLY A 20 7.59 4.37 4.65
N GLY A 21 7.11 3.35 5.36
CA GLY A 21 7.91 2.16 5.67
C GLY A 21 8.25 1.35 4.42
N ASN A 22 7.31 1.28 3.47
CA ASN A 22 7.53 0.61 2.19
C ASN A 22 8.63 1.29 1.40
N ILE A 23 8.48 2.61 1.16
CA ILE A 23 9.40 3.38 0.32
C ILE A 23 10.80 3.41 0.93
N GLY A 24 10.92 3.62 2.24
CA GLY A 24 12.23 3.57 2.91
C GLY A 24 12.90 2.19 2.83
N ALA A 25 12.13 1.10 2.91
CA ALA A 25 12.68 -0.25 2.72
C ALA A 25 13.03 -0.53 1.25
N ASN A 26 12.21 -0.04 0.32
CA ASN A 26 12.42 -0.13 -1.11
C ASN A 26 13.76 0.51 -1.51
N GLU A 27 13.97 1.78 -1.16
CA GLU A 27 15.20 2.51 -1.44
C GLU A 27 16.44 1.84 -0.85
N ALA A 28 16.33 1.32 0.38
CA ALA A 28 17.44 0.63 1.03
C ALA A 28 17.80 -0.68 0.33
N LEU A 29 16.82 -1.46 -0.12
CA LEU A 29 17.06 -2.69 -0.88
C LEU A 29 17.59 -2.37 -2.28
N MET A 30 17.03 -1.38 -2.98
CA MET A 30 17.54 -0.89 -4.27
C MET A 30 19.00 -0.47 -4.16
N THR A 31 19.35 0.28 -3.12
CA THR A 31 20.74 0.69 -2.85
C THR A 31 21.64 -0.52 -2.57
N ALA A 32 21.19 -1.46 -1.73
CA ALA A 32 21.98 -2.61 -1.32
C ALA A 32 22.26 -3.61 -2.46
N THR A 33 21.38 -3.68 -3.45
CA THR A 33 21.52 -4.57 -4.62
C THR A 33 22.06 -3.87 -5.86
N GLY A 34 22.34 -2.57 -5.80
CA GLY A 34 22.72 -1.78 -6.97
C GLY A 34 21.62 -1.70 -8.04
N GLY A 35 20.35 -1.73 -7.62
CA GLY A 35 19.17 -1.66 -8.48
C GLY A 35 18.76 -2.98 -9.12
N THR A 36 19.45 -4.09 -8.86
CA THR A 36 19.08 -5.42 -9.38
C THR A 36 18.49 -6.28 -8.26
N ILE A 37 17.17 -6.19 -8.05
CA ILE A 37 16.50 -6.91 -6.96
C ILE A 37 16.40 -8.41 -7.29
N PRO A 38 16.93 -9.30 -6.43
CA PRO A 38 16.71 -10.73 -6.55
C PRO A 38 15.22 -11.12 -6.56
N GLU A 39 14.86 -12.18 -7.27
CA GLU A 39 13.48 -12.68 -7.31
C GLU A 39 12.94 -13.04 -5.91
N ASP A 40 13.82 -13.53 -5.02
CA ASP A 40 13.47 -13.91 -3.65
C ASP A 40 13.42 -12.72 -2.67
N MET A 41 13.62 -11.49 -3.15
CA MET A 41 13.71 -10.28 -2.34
C MET A 41 12.57 -9.30 -2.61
N GLY A 42 12.09 -8.66 -1.55
CA GLY A 42 11.17 -7.53 -1.70
C GLY A 42 10.47 -7.06 -0.43
N VAL A 43 9.64 -6.04 -0.62
CA VAL A 43 8.87 -5.38 0.43
C VAL A 43 7.38 -5.61 0.21
N PHE A 44 6.70 -5.97 1.30
CA PHE A 44 5.25 -6.00 1.38
C PHE A 44 4.80 -4.97 2.40
N ALA A 45 3.76 -4.22 2.04
CA ALA A 45 3.29 -3.13 2.89
C ALA A 45 1.78 -3.05 2.99
N THR A 46 1.32 -2.22 3.91
CA THR A 46 -0.07 -1.76 3.93
C THR A 46 -0.16 -0.34 3.36
N ASP A 47 -1.38 0.17 3.18
CA ASP A 47 -1.75 1.54 2.75
C ASP A 47 -2.24 1.62 1.30
N GLY A 48 -1.39 1.97 0.34
CA GLY A 48 -1.79 2.18 -1.05
C GLY A 48 -1.56 3.61 -1.53
N THR A 49 -0.42 4.20 -1.18
CA THR A 49 -0.05 5.52 -1.71
C THR A 49 0.31 5.40 -3.20
N LYS A 50 0.20 6.53 -3.91
CA LYS A 50 0.63 6.66 -5.30
C LYS A 50 2.07 6.18 -5.53
N GLU A 51 2.99 6.61 -4.67
CA GLU A 51 4.40 6.22 -4.73
C GLU A 51 4.58 4.70 -4.58
N GLN A 52 3.78 4.03 -3.74
CA GLN A 52 3.81 2.57 -3.66
C GLN A 52 3.30 1.91 -4.94
N MET A 53 2.30 2.48 -5.61
CA MET A 53 1.82 1.96 -6.90
C MET A 53 2.89 2.12 -7.98
N GLU A 54 3.58 3.26 -8.00
CA GLU A 54 4.69 3.53 -8.91
C GLU A 54 5.85 2.55 -8.66
N SER A 55 6.29 2.36 -7.41
CA SER A 55 7.31 1.36 -7.05
C SER A 55 6.90 -0.07 -7.38
N LEU A 56 5.62 -0.42 -7.19
CA LEU A 56 5.10 -1.76 -7.49
C LEU A 56 5.03 -2.05 -9.00
N LEU A 57 4.80 -1.02 -9.81
CA LEU A 57 4.77 -1.12 -11.27
C LEU A 57 6.15 -0.96 -11.91
N GLY A 58 7.10 -0.37 -11.18
CA GLY A 58 8.51 -0.29 -11.58
C GLY A 58 9.29 -1.57 -11.28
N ASP A 59 10.52 -1.62 -11.80
CA ASP A 59 11.49 -2.69 -11.52
C ASP A 59 12.16 -2.50 -10.14
N GLU A 60 11.37 -2.24 -9.10
CA GLU A 60 11.85 -1.96 -7.75
C GLU A 60 11.61 -3.13 -6.78
N ALA A 61 11.86 -2.91 -5.49
CA ALA A 61 11.76 -3.94 -4.46
C ALA A 61 10.33 -4.13 -3.91
N THR A 62 9.39 -3.23 -4.19
CA THR A 62 7.99 -3.38 -3.75
C THR A 62 7.33 -4.54 -4.49
N ARG A 63 6.77 -5.51 -3.75
CA ARG A 63 6.15 -6.73 -4.32
C ARG A 63 4.66 -6.83 -4.11
N GLY A 64 4.11 -6.06 -3.17
CA GLY A 64 2.66 -6.00 -2.98
C GLY A 64 2.25 -5.08 -1.84
N VAL A 65 1.02 -4.61 -1.92
CA VAL A 65 0.43 -3.73 -0.92
C VAL A 65 -0.95 -4.27 -0.51
N ILE A 66 -1.28 -4.20 0.77
CA ILE A 66 -2.65 -4.37 1.25
C ILE A 66 -3.23 -2.97 1.48
N GLY A 67 -4.18 -2.57 0.63
CA GLY A 67 -4.77 -1.25 0.68
C GLY A 67 -6.26 -1.23 0.99
N PHE A 68 -6.78 -0.04 1.29
CA PHE A 68 -8.19 0.17 1.63
C PHE A 68 -8.97 0.65 0.40
N GLU A 69 -10.08 -0.04 0.09
CA GLU A 69 -11.15 0.40 -0.83
C GLU A 69 -10.78 0.77 -2.28
N GLY A 70 -9.51 0.97 -2.64
CA GLY A 70 -9.06 1.34 -3.99
C GLY A 70 -8.21 2.61 -4.00
N SER A 71 -8.52 3.51 -4.92
CA SER A 71 -7.85 4.80 -5.12
C SER A 71 -8.34 5.90 -4.19
N TYR A 72 -7.74 7.10 -4.25
CA TYR A 72 -8.19 8.25 -3.45
C TYR A 72 -9.64 8.64 -3.73
N ILE A 73 -10.08 8.51 -4.99
CA ILE A 73 -11.47 8.76 -5.40
C ILE A 73 -12.42 7.72 -4.80
N ASP A 74 -12.03 6.45 -4.75
CA ASP A 74 -12.86 5.38 -4.17
C ASP A 74 -13.07 5.60 -2.66
N VAL A 75 -12.00 6.00 -1.96
CA VAL A 75 -12.08 6.37 -0.55
C VAL A 75 -12.95 7.62 -0.37
N ALA A 76 -12.77 8.65 -1.19
CA ALA A 76 -13.57 9.87 -1.12
C ALA A 76 -15.06 9.61 -1.35
N ASN A 77 -15.40 8.77 -2.34
CA ASN A 77 -16.77 8.34 -2.61
C ASN A 77 -17.38 7.57 -1.43
N THR A 78 -16.60 6.71 -0.79
CA THR A 78 -17.05 5.98 0.40
C THR A 78 -17.35 6.94 1.55
N VAL A 79 -16.46 7.89 1.82
CA VAL A 79 -16.67 8.91 2.85
C VAL A 79 -17.88 9.80 2.54
N ALA A 80 -18.04 10.23 1.29
CA ALA A 80 -19.21 11.00 0.85
C ALA A 80 -20.53 10.24 1.04
N SER A 81 -20.53 8.93 0.74
CA SER A 81 -21.67 8.05 1.00
C SER A 81 -22.00 7.98 2.49
N LEU A 82 -20.99 7.87 3.37
CA LEU A 82 -21.22 7.87 4.82
C LEU A 82 -21.86 9.17 5.31
N TYR A 83 -21.46 10.33 4.76
CA TYR A 83 -22.14 11.59 5.07
C TYR A 83 -23.60 11.60 4.63
N ALA A 84 -23.90 11.16 3.40
CA ALA A 84 -25.27 11.11 2.89
C ALA A 84 -26.16 10.19 3.75
N ARG A 85 -25.66 9.00 4.10
CA ARG A 85 -26.37 8.03 4.96
C ARG A 85 -26.62 8.59 6.37
N THR A 86 -25.67 9.36 6.90
CA THR A 86 -25.82 10.04 8.20
C THR A 86 -26.92 11.10 8.13
N LEU A 87 -26.93 11.95 7.10
CA LEU A 87 -27.96 12.98 6.92
C LEU A 87 -29.37 12.40 6.74
N ASN A 88 -29.46 11.17 6.22
CA ASN A 88 -30.71 10.42 6.08
C ASN A 88 -31.12 9.66 7.35
N ASN A 89 -30.38 9.78 8.46
CA ASN A 89 -30.61 9.05 9.72
C ASN A 89 -30.57 7.51 9.55
N GLU A 90 -29.71 6.99 8.67
CA GLU A 90 -29.58 5.54 8.43
C GLU A 90 -28.73 4.80 9.49
N PHE A 91 -28.14 5.54 10.43
CA PHE A 91 -27.30 4.97 11.50
C PHE A 91 -27.97 5.07 12.88
N ASP A 92 -27.88 3.99 13.65
CA ASP A 92 -28.23 3.86 15.04
C ASP A 92 -27.10 3.18 15.84
N GLU A 93 -27.36 2.90 17.13
CA GLU A 93 -26.38 2.27 18.02
C GLU A 93 -25.88 0.90 17.55
N SER A 94 -26.69 0.18 16.76
CA SER A 94 -26.40 -1.16 16.28
C SER A 94 -25.57 -1.20 14.99
N ASN A 95 -25.51 -0.11 14.22
CA ASN A 95 -24.86 -0.09 12.90
C ASN A 95 -23.90 1.10 12.66
N LYS A 96 -23.51 1.83 13.72
CA LYS A 96 -22.56 2.96 13.65
C LYS A 96 -21.09 2.59 13.41
N ILE A 97 -20.72 1.31 13.57
CA ILE A 97 -19.36 0.84 13.30
C ILE A 97 -19.30 0.32 11.86
N ILE A 98 -18.48 0.96 11.03
CA ILE A 98 -18.29 0.58 9.62
C ILE A 98 -16.89 0.00 9.46
N TYR A 99 -16.83 -1.23 8.93
CA TYR A 99 -15.60 -1.88 8.53
C TYR A 99 -15.34 -1.60 7.06
N ARG A 100 -14.13 -1.12 6.76
CA ARG A 100 -13.67 -0.84 5.40
C ARG A 100 -13.06 -2.10 4.80
N ASN A 101 -13.33 -2.34 3.52
CA ASN A 101 -12.76 -3.48 2.83
C ASN A 101 -11.27 -3.26 2.56
N THR A 102 -10.47 -4.30 2.78
CA THR A 102 -9.07 -4.35 2.38
C THR A 102 -8.91 -5.18 1.13
N ASN A 103 -8.00 -4.78 0.25
CA ASN A 103 -7.74 -5.43 -1.02
C ASN A 103 -6.25 -5.72 -1.18
N ARG A 104 -5.96 -6.86 -1.81
CA ARG A 104 -4.60 -7.19 -2.27
C ARG A 104 -4.30 -6.37 -3.52
N ILE A 105 -3.23 -5.59 -3.47
CA ILE A 105 -2.72 -4.81 -4.58
C ILE A 105 -1.41 -5.43 -5.05
N THR A 106 -1.38 -5.76 -6.34
CA THR A 106 -0.25 -6.36 -7.04
C THR A 106 -0.12 -5.67 -8.41
N THR A 107 0.89 -6.04 -9.19
CA THR A 107 1.03 -5.56 -10.57
C THR A 107 -0.22 -5.80 -11.43
N GLU A 108 -1.04 -6.81 -11.10
CA GLU A 108 -2.30 -7.11 -11.79
C GLU A 108 -3.34 -5.99 -11.72
N ASN A 109 -3.35 -5.17 -10.67
CA ASN A 109 -4.40 -4.17 -10.42
C ASN A 109 -3.88 -2.79 -10.00
N ALA A 110 -2.58 -2.62 -9.75
CA ALA A 110 -1.99 -1.36 -9.33
C ALA A 110 -2.21 -0.23 -10.34
N GLN A 111 -2.16 -0.52 -11.65
CA GLN A 111 -2.38 0.47 -12.70
C GLN A 111 -3.78 1.11 -12.62
N LYS A 112 -4.81 0.28 -12.39
CA LYS A 112 -6.19 0.76 -12.25
C LYS A 112 -6.36 1.65 -11.00
N ILE A 113 -5.68 1.30 -9.92
CA ILE A 113 -5.71 2.09 -8.69
C ILE A 113 -5.03 3.44 -8.91
N LEU A 114 -3.88 3.44 -9.59
CA LEU A 114 -3.11 4.64 -9.91
C LEU A 114 -3.89 5.63 -10.80
N GLU A 115 -4.71 5.15 -11.73
CA GLU A 115 -5.59 5.99 -12.57
C GLU A 115 -6.59 6.82 -11.75
N GLY A 116 -7.03 6.32 -10.59
CA GLY A 116 -7.91 7.04 -9.66
C GLY A 116 -7.17 7.96 -8.66
N MET A 117 -5.87 8.17 -8.84
CA MET A 117 -4.99 9.00 -7.97
C MET A 117 -4.47 10.26 -8.69
N GLN A 118 -5.20 10.77 -9.68
CA GLN A 118 -4.85 11.98 -10.43
C GLN A 118 -5.19 13.28 -9.70
#